data_AF-A0A2E5KQ56-F1
#
_entry.id   AF-A0A2E5KQ56-F1
#
_cell.length_a   1.000
_cell.length_b   1.000
_cell.length_c   1.000
_cell.angle_alpha   90.00
_cell.angle_beta   90.00
_cell.angle_gamma   90.00
#
_symmetry.space_group_name_H-M   'P 1'
#
loop_
_entity.id
_entity.type
_entity.pdbx_description
1 polymer ?
#
loop_
_entity_poly.entity_id
_entity_poly.type
_entity_poly.pdbx_seq_one_letter_code
_entity_poly.pdbx_strand_id
1 'polypeptide(L)' 'MRTIHAALGAYTRTIDDFVVTGDSVAARMTFEGRHRGDFFGMAPAGKTVRWAGASFFRMAEDRIAELAGAW' A
#
# COMPACT_ATOMS: atom_id res chain seq x y z
N MET A 1 9.72 -0.19 -7.52
CA MET A 1 8.25 -0.42 -7.43
C MET A 1 7.69 -1.49 -8.38
N ARG A 2 8.46 -2.07 -9.32
CA ARG A 2 8.00 -3.18 -10.18
C ARG A 2 7.81 -4.52 -9.45
N THR A 3 8.46 -4.71 -8.31
CA THR A 3 8.55 -6.01 -7.63
C THR A 3 7.23 -6.46 -6.99
N ILE A 4 6.43 -5.56 -6.41
CA ILE A 4 5.23 -5.97 -5.68
C ILE A 4 4.11 -6.46 -6.61
N HIS A 5 3.91 -5.82 -7.76
CA HIS A 5 2.92 -6.27 -8.76
C HIS A 5 3.36 -7.56 -9.47
N ALA A 6 4.67 -7.84 -9.53
CA ALA A 6 5.18 -9.12 -10.02
C ALA A 6 4.95 -10.24 -8.99
N ALA A 7 5.22 -9.97 -7.72
CA ALA A 7 5.10 -10.91 -6.61
C ALA A 7 3.63 -11.19 -6.22
N LEU A 8 2.77 -10.16 -6.30
CA LEU A 8 1.37 -10.20 -5.87
C LEU A 8 0.45 -9.90 -7.07
N GLY A 9 -0.34 -10.91 -7.47
CA GLY A 9 -1.40 -10.76 -8.47
C GLY A 9 -2.62 -10.06 -7.90
N ALA A 10 -3.33 -9.31 -8.74
CA ALA A 10 -4.49 -8.50 -8.34
C ALA A 10 -4.22 -7.66 -7.08
N TYR A 11 -3.02 -7.08 -7.01
CA TYR A 11 -2.59 -6.32 -5.84
C TYR A 11 -3.43 -5.06 -5.67
N THR A 12 -3.98 -4.85 -4.48
CA THR A 12 -4.80 -3.69 -4.12
C THR A 12 -4.23 -2.94 -2.92
N ARG A 13 -4.60 -1.66 -2.87
CA ARG A 13 -4.35 -0.76 -1.74
C ARG A 13 -5.64 -0.04 -1.43
N THR A 14 -6.29 -0.43 -0.35
CA THR A 14 -7.55 0.16 0.08
C THR A 14 -7.27 1.15 1.18
N ILE A 15 -7.78 2.37 1.06
CA ILE A 15 -7.87 3.31 2.18
C ILE A 15 -9.10 2.90 2.97
N ASP A 16 -8.90 2.43 4.19
CA ASP A 16 -9.99 2.01 5.07
C ASP A 16 -10.57 3.20 5.84
N ASP A 17 -9.71 4.15 6.21
CA ASP A 17 -10.05 5.36 6.96
C ASP A 17 -8.94 6.42 6.80
N PHE A 18 -9.25 7.70 6.99
CA PHE A 18 -8.24 8.76 6.96
C PHE A 18 -8.63 10.00 7.77
N VAL A 19 -7.62 10.72 8.23
CA VAL A 19 -7.76 12.03 8.87
C VAL A 19 -6.95 13.07 8.10
N VAL A 20 -7.47 14.30 8.05
CA VAL A 20 -6.84 15.44 7.36
C VAL A 20 -6.61 16.57 8.36
N THR A 21 -5.40 17.11 8.35
CA THR A 21 -5.01 18.29 9.12
C THR A 21 -4.22 19.23 8.22
N GLY A 22 -4.83 20.35 7.82
CA GLY A 22 -4.22 21.28 6.87
C GLY A 22 -3.93 20.61 5.53
N ASP A 23 -2.66 20.59 5.14
CA ASP A 23 -2.18 19.93 3.92
C ASP A 23 -1.74 18.48 4.13
N SER A 24 -1.87 17.95 5.35
CA SER A 24 -1.38 16.62 5.72
C SER A 24 -2.52 15.62 5.88
N VAL A 25 -2.32 14.39 5.39
CA VAL A 25 -3.28 13.28 5.48
C VAL A 25 -2.60 12.07 6.11
N ALA A 26 -3.24 11.46 7.09
CA ALA A 26 -2.87 10.14 7.60
C ALA A 26 -3.98 9.15 7.28
N ALA A 27 -3.67 8.11 6.51
CA ALA A 27 -4.61 7.08 6.09
C ALA A 27 -4.26 5.73 6.70
N ARG A 28 -5.26 5.05 7.26
CA ARG A 28 -5.21 3.63 7.56
C ARG A 28 -5.53 2.85 6.28
N MET A 29 -4.72 1.84 5.99
CA MET A 29 -4.80 1.12 4.74
C MET A 29 -4.78 -0.39 4.94
N THR A 30 -5.41 -1.09 4.00
CA THR A 30 -5.22 -2.52 3.79
C THR A 30 -4.60 -2.79 2.43
N PHE A 31 -3.57 -3.62 2.44
CA PHE A 31 -2.90 -4.14 1.26
C PHE A 31 -3.26 -5.60 1.06
N GLU A 32 -3.52 -6.01 -0.17
CA GLU A 32 -3.86 -7.39 -0.49
C GLU A 32 -3.31 -7.81 -1.84
N GLY A 33 -2.96 -9.09 -1.99
CA GLY A 33 -2.74 -9.69 -3.31
C GLY A 33 -2.42 -11.18 -3.27
N ARG A 34 -2.52 -11.84 -4.43
CA ARG A 34 -2.25 -13.28 -4.60
C ARG A 34 -0.75 -13.53 -4.75
N HIS A 35 -0.13 -14.24 -3.81
CA HIS A 35 1.30 -14.57 -3.82
C HIS A 35 1.64 -15.51 -4.99
N ARG A 36 2.19 -14.94 -6.06
CA ARG A 36 2.45 -15.61 -7.36
C ARG A 36 3.90 -15.49 -7.84
N GLY A 37 4.72 -14.69 -7.18
CA GLY A 37 6.15 -14.60 -7.41
C GLY A 37 6.91 -14.57 -6.08
N ASP A 38 8.23 -14.50 -6.13
CA ASP A 38 9.04 -14.30 -4.93
C ASP A 38 8.57 -13.04 -4.18
N PHE A 39 8.27 -13.19 -2.89
CA PHE A 39 7.85 -12.09 -2.03
C PHE A 39 8.67 -12.15 -0.75
N PHE A 40 9.60 -11.22 -0.60
CA PHE A 40 10.55 -11.17 0.53
C PHE A 40 11.35 -12.48 0.73
N GLY A 41 11.80 -13.10 -0.37
CA GLY A 41 12.55 -14.36 -0.32
C GLY A 41 11.68 -15.60 -0.04
N MET A 42 10.36 -15.44 0.02
CA MET A 42 9.42 -16.55 0.09
C MET A 42 8.92 -16.93 -1.30
N ALA A 43 9.13 -18.19 -1.68
CA ALA A 43 8.62 -18.78 -2.90
C ALA A 43 7.08 -18.66 -2.97
N PRO A 44 6.49 -18.54 -4.17
CA PRO A 44 5.05 -18.30 -4.34
C PRO A 44 4.21 -19.41 -3.70
N ALA A 45 3.41 -19.04 -2.69
CA ALA A 45 2.54 -19.97 -1.98
C ALA A 45 1.17 -20.16 -2.65
N GLY A 46 0.83 -19.33 -3.64
CA GLY A 46 -0.49 -19.34 -4.27
C GLY A 46 -1.60 -19.05 -3.25
N LYS A 47 -1.35 -18.21 -2.25
CA LYS A 47 -2.35 -17.77 -1.26
C LYS A 47 -2.54 -16.27 -1.35
N THR A 48 -3.68 -15.78 -0.87
CA THR A 48 -3.87 -14.33 -0.71
C THR A 48 -3.13 -13.88 0.53
N VAL A 49 -2.27 -12.87 0.37
CA VAL A 49 -1.59 -12.18 1.46
C VAL A 49 -2.33 -10.88 1.69
N ARG A 50 -2.65 -10.58 2.95
CA ARG A 50 -3.33 -9.36 3.38
C ARG A 50 -2.65 -8.80 4.61
N TRP A 51 -2.39 -7.50 4.62
CA TRP A 51 -1.80 -6.81 5.77
C TRP A 51 -2.34 -5.39 5.91
N ALA A 52 -2.41 -4.91 7.14
CA ALA A 52 -2.75 -3.53 7.45
C ALA A 52 -1.48 -2.68 7.45
N GLY A 53 -1.62 -1.39 7.15
CA GLY A 53 -0.56 -0.40 7.29
C GLY A 53 -1.11 1.01 7.31
N ALA A 54 -0.22 1.99 7.16
CA ALA A 54 -0.58 3.40 7.07
C ALA A 54 0.17 4.10 5.94
N SER A 55 -0.45 5.13 5.37
CA SER A 55 0.21 6.05 4.44
C SER A 55 -0.04 7.48 4.88
N PHE A 56 1.01 8.27 4.83
CA PHE A 56 1.00 9.70 5.14
C PHE A 56 1.24 10.46 3.84
N PHE A 57 0.37 11.43 3.56
CA PHE A 57 0.44 12.26 2.36
C PHE A 57 0.58 13.72 2.76
N ARG A 58 1.32 14.47 1.96
CA ARG A 58 1.24 15.93 1.94
C ARG A 58 0.63 16.38 0.62
N MET A 59 -0.33 17.30 0.69
CA MET A 59 -1.06 17.83 -0.46
C MET A 59 -0.54 19.22 -0.84
N ALA A 60 -0.45 19.53 -2.13
CA ALA A 60 -0.21 20.88 -2.64
C ALA A 60 -0.87 21.03 -4.01
N GLU A 61 -1.57 22.13 -4.24
CA GLU A 61 -2.22 22.44 -5.54
C GLU A 61 -3.03 21.24 -6.08
N ASP A 62 -3.92 20.70 -5.25
CA ASP A 62 -4.79 19.56 -5.54
C ASP A 62 -4.07 18.24 -5.91
N ARG A 63 -2.78 18.14 -5.58
CA ARG A 63 -1.94 16.96 -5.85
C ARG A 63 -1.24 16.47 -4.58
N ILE A 64 -0.82 15.21 -4.60
CA ILE A 64 0.06 14.66 -3.57
C ILE A 64 1.49 15.18 -3.86
N ALA A 65 2.01 16.02 -2.97
CA ALA A 65 3.37 16.53 -3.00
C ALA A 65 4.37 15.53 -2.39
N GLU A 66 3.98 14.84 -1.31
CA GLU A 66 4.83 13.87 -0.60
C GLU A 66 4.02 12.62 -0.21
N LEU A 67 4.70 11.48 -0.19
CA LEU A 67 4.14 10.19 0.22
C LEU A 67 5.15 9.43 1.08
N ALA A 68 4.76 9.09 2.30
CA ALA A 68 5.50 8.19 3.18
C ALA A 68 4.62 7.01 3.59
N GLY A 69 5.14 5.78 3.47
CA GLY A 69 4.45 4.57 3.90
C GLY A 69 5.02 4.05 5.22
N ALA A 70 4.14 3.59 6.11
CA ALA A 70 4.48 2.74 7.25
C ALA A 70 3.78 1.38 7.04
N TRP A 71 4.58 0.31 6.93
CA TRP A 71 4.15 -1.03 6.52
C TRP A 71 3.98 -1.96 7.70
#